data_AF-A0A1V4HAS6-F1
#
_entry.id   AF-A0A1V4HAS6-F1
#
_cell.length_a   1.000
_cell.length_b   1.000
_cell.length_c   1.000
_cell.angle_alpha   90.00
_cell.angle_beta   90.00
_cell.angle_gamma   90.00
#
_symmetry.space_group_name_H-M   'P 1'
#
loop_
_entity.id
_entity.type
_entity.pdbx_description
1 polymer ?
#
loop_
_entity_poly.entity_id
_entity_poly.type
_entity_poly.pdbx_seq_one_letter_code
_entity_poly.pdbx_strand_id
1 'polypeptide(L)'
;MIAITERAASPNRYSLIGVNVDDVTSVQLLEITRHHCKLALEHGKATTTQERRKQVIEEIQSLRLARHILIEQLKQSQNFGHI
;
A
#
# COMPACT_ATOMS: atom_id res chain seq x y z
N MET A 1 -18.88 27.42 30.38
CA MET A 1 -17.63 27.29 29.60
C MET A 1 -17.32 25.82 29.44
N ILE A 2 -17.60 25.25 28.27
CA ILE A 2 -17.32 23.83 27.97
C ILE A 2 -15.89 23.77 27.44
N ALA A 3 -15.00 23.14 28.20
CA ALA A 3 -13.65 22.84 27.72
C ALA A 3 -13.78 21.84 26.56
N ILE A 4 -13.54 22.32 25.35
CA ILE A 4 -13.37 21.47 24.17
C ILE A 4 -11.99 20.82 24.33
N THR A 5 -11.95 19.62 24.91
CA THR A 5 -10.75 18.80 24.89
C THR A 5 -10.51 18.41 23.45
N GLU A 6 -9.52 19.05 22.82
CA GLU A 6 -8.98 18.65 21.53
C GLU A 6 -8.54 17.17 21.65
N ARG A 7 -9.38 16.26 21.12
CA ARG A 7 -8.95 14.89 20.85
C ARG A 7 -7.89 14.99 19.77
N ALA A 8 -6.63 15.06 20.20
CA ALA A 8 -5.50 14.80 19.33
C ALA A 8 -5.79 13.50 18.59
N ALA A 9 -5.93 13.59 17.27
CA ALA A 9 -6.09 12.42 16.42
C ALA A 9 -4.88 11.53 16.65
N SER A 10 -5.05 10.43 17.39
CA SER A 10 -4.01 9.41 17.48
C SER A 10 -3.81 8.87 16.07
N PRO A 11 -2.62 9.02 15.47
CA PRO A 11 -2.36 8.44 14.16
C PRO A 11 -2.52 6.93 14.31
N ASN A 12 -3.43 6.34 13.55
CA ASN A 12 -3.78 4.94 13.73
C ASN A 12 -2.64 4.11 13.14
N ARG A 13 -1.68 3.78 14.00
CA ARG A 13 -0.46 3.08 13.63
C ARG A 13 -0.76 1.60 13.41
N TYR A 14 -0.80 1.16 12.15
CA TYR A 14 -1.01 -0.24 11.80
C TYR A 14 0.34 -0.98 11.82
N SER A 15 0.38 -2.20 12.39
CA SER A 15 1.59 -3.03 12.36
C SER A 15 1.50 -4.06 11.23
N LEU A 16 2.37 -3.94 10.25
CA LEU A 16 2.64 -4.96 9.23
C LEU A 16 3.92 -5.67 9.67
N ILE A 17 3.80 -6.92 10.18
CA ILE A 17 4.88 -7.77 10.74
C ILE A 17 6.22 -7.02 10.92
N GLY A 18 6.41 -6.40 12.08
CA GLY A 18 7.68 -5.73 12.44
C GLY A 18 7.90 -4.34 11.85
N VAL A 19 6.94 -3.79 11.11
CA VAL A 19 6.99 -2.43 10.53
C VAL A 19 5.79 -1.63 11.01
N ASN A 20 6.05 -0.47 11.60
CA ASN A 20 5.01 0.49 11.97
C ASN A 20 4.53 1.27 10.72
N VAL A 21 3.24 1.40 10.48
CA VAL A 21 2.73 2.01 9.25
C VAL A 21 1.80 3.15 9.61
N ASP A 22 2.13 4.35 9.14
CA ASP A 22 1.27 5.53 9.30
C ASP A 22 0.05 5.48 8.36
N ASP A 23 -0.91 6.35 8.62
CA ASP A 23 -2.18 6.39 7.88
C ASP A 23 -1.97 6.66 6.39
N VAL A 24 -1.02 7.51 6.03
CA VAL A 24 -0.72 7.86 4.62
C VAL A 24 -0.19 6.64 3.87
N THR A 25 0.76 5.94 4.47
CA THR A 25 1.38 4.76 3.87
C THR A 25 0.40 3.58 3.83
N SER A 26 -0.46 3.47 4.84
CA SER A 26 -1.55 2.50 4.87
C SER A 26 -2.51 2.70 3.69
N VAL A 27 -2.89 3.95 3.39
CA VAL A 27 -3.72 4.30 2.22
C VAL A 27 -3.02 3.93 0.90
N GLN A 28 -1.72 4.24 0.76
CA GLN A 28 -0.95 3.91 -0.44
C GLN A 28 -0.84 2.39 -0.67
N LEU A 29 -0.52 1.63 0.37
CA LEU A 29 -0.46 0.16 0.31
C LEU A 29 -1.83 -0.45 -0.05
N LEU A 30 -2.90 0.11 0.50
CA LEU A 30 -4.26 -0.31 0.20
C LEU A 30 -4.63 -0.03 -1.26
N GLU A 31 -4.25 1.13 -1.79
CA GLU A 31 -4.47 1.48 -3.21
C GLU A 31 -3.74 0.52 -4.15
N ILE A 32 -2.46 0.25 -3.88
CA ILE A 32 -1.65 -0.73 -4.64
C ILE A 32 -2.33 -2.11 -4.61
N THR A 33 -2.80 -2.54 -3.44
CA THR A 33 -3.46 -3.84 -3.26
C THR A 33 -4.76 -3.92 -4.03
N ARG A 34 -5.62 -2.89 -3.95
CA ARG A 34 -6.88 -2.83 -4.70
C ARG A 34 -6.63 -2.91 -6.20
N HIS A 35 -5.65 -2.17 -6.70
CA HIS A 35 -5.29 -2.19 -8.12
C HIS A 35 -4.79 -3.58 -8.54
N HIS A 36 -3.91 -4.20 -7.74
CA HIS A 36 -3.42 -5.54 -7.99
C HIS A 36 -4.55 -6.57 -8.10
N CYS A 37 -5.50 -6.55 -7.15
CA CYS A 37 -6.64 -7.46 -7.17
C CYS A 37 -7.53 -7.25 -8.41
N LYS A 38 -7.78 -6.01 -8.81
CA LYS A 38 -8.56 -5.70 -10.02
C LYS A 38 -7.90 -6.27 -11.28
N LEU A 39 -6.59 -6.10 -11.41
CA LEU A 39 -5.82 -6.62 -12.53
C LEU A 39 -5.76 -8.15 -12.54
N ALA A 40 -5.60 -8.79 -11.38
CA ALA A 40 -5.63 -10.24 -11.27
C ALA A 40 -6.97 -10.83 -11.73
N LEU A 41 -8.08 -10.17 -11.36
CA LEU A 41 -9.42 -10.55 -11.84
C LEU A 41 -9.55 -10.34 -13.35
N GLU A 42 -9.06 -9.24 -13.90
CA GLU A 42 -9.07 -8.99 -15.34
C GLU A 42 -8.27 -10.04 -16.11
N HIS A 43 -7.08 -10.39 -15.65
CA HIS A 43 -6.23 -11.41 -16.27
C HIS A 43 -6.96 -12.76 -16.40
N GLY A 44 -7.73 -13.14 -15.37
CA GLY A 44 -8.50 -14.38 -15.32
C GLY A 44 -9.77 -14.41 -16.17
N LYS A 45 -10.25 -13.27 -16.69
CA LYS A 45 -11.46 -13.24 -17.53
C LYS A 45 -11.19 -13.88 -18.90
N ALA A 46 -12.13 -14.69 -19.37
CA ALA A 46 -12.07 -15.33 -20.69
C ALA A 46 -12.04 -14.29 -21.84
N THR A 47 -12.71 -13.16 -21.66
CA THR A 47 -12.83 -12.08 -22.65
C THR A 47 -11.57 -11.21 -22.78
N THR A 48 -10.61 -11.34 -21.87
CA THR A 48 -9.37 -10.56 -21.92
C THR A 48 -8.50 -11.08 -23.06
N THR A 49 -8.05 -10.19 -23.95
CA THR A 49 -7.19 -10.54 -25.07
C THR A 49 -5.80 -10.94 -24.61
N GLN A 50 -5.07 -11.73 -25.40
CA GLN A 50 -3.70 -12.13 -25.06
C GLN A 50 -2.77 -10.92 -24.89
N GLU A 51 -2.91 -9.91 -25.76
CA GLU A 51 -2.13 -8.68 -25.69
C GLU A 51 -2.41 -7.92 -24.40
N ARG A 52 -3.68 -7.79 -24.01
CA ARG A 52 -4.04 -7.16 -22.73
C ARG A 52 -3.50 -7.96 -21.55
N ARG A 53 -3.51 -9.29 -21.59
CA ARG A 53 -2.92 -10.11 -20.51
C ARG A 53 -1.43 -9.82 -20.30
N LYS A 54 -0.66 -9.61 -21.37
CA LYS A 54 0.76 -9.22 -21.26
C LYS A 54 0.91 -7.87 -20.54
N GLN A 55 0.14 -6.86 -20.96
CA GLN A 55 0.14 -5.55 -20.30
C GLN A 55 -0.25 -5.65 -18.83
N VAL A 56 -1.28 -6.43 -18.51
CA VAL A 56 -1.71 -6.68 -17.12
C VAL A 56 -0.60 -7.32 -16.29
N ILE A 57 0.20 -8.23 -16.85
CA ILE A 57 1.36 -8.81 -16.15
C ILE A 57 2.40 -7.72 -15.84
N GLU A 58 2.72 -6.86 -16.81
CA GLU A 58 3.68 -5.76 -16.63
C GLU A 58 3.20 -4.76 -15.56
N GLU A 59 1.91 -4.40 -15.59
CA GLU A 59 1.29 -3.55 -14.57
C GLU A 59 1.34 -4.20 -13.19
N ILE A 60 1.05 -5.50 -13.08
CA ILE A 60 1.15 -6.24 -11.82
C ILE A 60 2.59 -6.25 -11.28
N GLN A 61 3.60 -6.41 -12.15
CA GLN A 61 5.00 -6.33 -11.72
C GLN A 61 5.37 -4.94 -11.25
N SER A 62 4.89 -3.90 -11.93
CA SER A 62 5.09 -2.50 -11.54
C SER A 62 4.49 -2.20 -10.16
N LEU A 63 3.28 -2.71 -9.88
CA LEU A 63 2.65 -2.61 -8.56
C LEU A 63 3.41 -3.36 -7.46
N ARG A 64 3.97 -4.55 -7.78
CA ARG A 64 4.81 -5.30 -6.85
C ARG A 64 6.08 -4.53 -6.49
N LEU A 65 6.71 -3.91 -7.49
CA LEU A 65 7.90 -3.07 -7.31
C LEU A 65 7.57 -1.84 -6.45
N ALA A 66 6.48 -1.13 -6.76
CA ALA A 66 6.03 0.03 -5.98
C ALA A 66 5.79 -0.33 -4.51
N ARG A 67 5.12 -1.46 -4.24
CA ARG A 67 4.95 -1.98 -2.87
C ARG A 67 6.29 -2.25 -2.18
N HIS A 68 7.22 -2.88 -2.89
CA HIS A 68 8.53 -3.22 -2.33
C HIS A 68 9.31 -1.96 -1.95
N ILE A 69 9.37 -0.97 -2.85
CA ILE A 69 10.01 0.33 -2.60
C ILE A 69 9.40 1.00 -1.38
N LEU A 70 8.07 1.04 -1.29
CA LEU A 70 7.38 1.68 -0.16
C LEU A 70 7.69 0.98 1.18
N ILE A 71 7.76 -0.35 1.19
CA ILE A 71 8.14 -1.11 2.38
C ILE A 71 9.61 -0.86 2.76
N GLU A 72 10.52 -0.80 1.80
CA GLU A 72 11.93 -0.51 2.08
C GLU A 72 12.13 0.92 2.60
N GLN A 73 11.40 1.89 2.06
CA GLN A 73 11.38 3.27 2.58
C GLN A 73 10.91 3.30 4.04
N LEU A 74 9.83 2.59 4.37
CA LEU A 74 9.34 2.47 5.74
C LEU A 74 10.39 1.88 6.70
N LYS A 75 11.03 0.79 6.30
CA LYS A 75 12.08 0.15 7.10
C LYS A 75 13.26 1.08 7.33
N GLN A 76 13.69 1.81 6.29
CA GLN A 76 14.76 2.80 6.41
C GLN A 76 14.37 3.89 7.40
N SER A 77 13.20 4.52 7.24
CA SER A 77 12.71 5.57 8.13
C SER A 77 12.65 5.14 9.61
N GLN A 78 12.41 3.85 9.88
CA GLN A 78 12.36 3.32 11.24
C GLN A 78 13.74 3.03 11.84
N ASN A 79 14.68 2.56 11.03
CA ASN A 79 16.06 2.36 11.48
C ASN A 79 16.75 3.68 11.86
N PHE A 80 16.38 4.81 11.24
CA PHE A 80 16.93 6.14 11.57
C PHE A 80 16.25 6.82 12.77
N GLY A 81 15.12 6.30 13.26
CA GLY A 81 14.38 6.85 14.41
C GLY A 81 14.76 6.26 15.77
N HIS A 82 15.82 5.45 15.83
CA HIS A 82 16.29 4.78 17.04
C HIS A 82 17.68 5.30 17.44
N ILE A 83 17.76 6.59 17.80
CA ILE A 83 18.89 7.21 18.51
C ILE A 83 18.31 8.10 19.62
#